data_AF-A0A7J5GZN2-F1
#
_entry.id   AF-A0A7J5GZN2-F1
#
_cell.length_a   1.000
_cell.length_b   1.000
_cell.length_c   1.000
_cell.angle_alpha   90.00
_cell.angle_beta   90.00
_cell.angle_gamma   90.00
#
_symmetry.space_group_name_H-M   'P 1'
#
loop_
_entity.id
_entity.type
_entity.pdbx_description
1 polymer ?
#
loop_
_entity_poly.entity_id
_entity_poly.type
_entity_poly.pdbx_seq_one_letter_code
_entity_poly.pdbx_strand_id
1 'polypeptide(L)' 'MEKEKFEFYKNKDSDVIYWVDNTEQIGEHLFTFDKKKIYNLFADYPHNLTAEEKRIFDKENPYWKKFFSGRQG' A
#
# COMPACT_ATOMS: atom_id res chain seq x y z
N MET A 1 -21.39 -12.81 -13.55
CA MET A 1 -20.22 -13.10 -12.69
C MET A 1 -19.78 -11.75 -12.15
N GLU A 2 -20.02 -11.46 -10.89
CA GLU A 2 -19.44 -10.28 -10.24
C GLU A 2 -17.93 -10.49 -10.23
N LYS A 3 -17.19 -9.64 -10.94
CA LYS A 3 -15.73 -9.59 -10.76
C LYS A 3 -15.49 -9.03 -9.37
N GLU A 4 -14.58 -9.63 -8.60
CA GLU A 4 -14.19 -9.05 -7.33
C GLU A 4 -13.65 -7.63 -7.60
N LYS A 5 -14.23 -6.64 -6.92
CA LYS A 5 -13.88 -5.23 -7.10
C LYS A 5 -12.40 -4.95 -6.80
N PHE A 6 -11.80 -5.73 -5.92
CA PHE A 6 -10.43 -5.59 -5.47
C PHE A 6 -9.63 -6.85 -5.78
N GLU A 7 -8.52 -6.69 -6.49
CA GLU A 7 -7.55 -7.75 -6.73
C GLU A 7 -6.31 -7.53 -5.85
N PHE A 8 -5.88 -8.55 -5.12
CA PHE A 8 -4.75 -8.47 -4.20
C PHE A 8 -3.54 -9.21 -4.77
N TYR A 9 -2.40 -8.53 -4.89
CA TYR A 9 -1.17 -9.12 -5.39
C TYR A 9 0.05 -8.69 -4.59
N LYS A 10 1.15 -9.41 -4.76
CA LYS A 10 2.45 -9.06 -4.19
C LYS A 10 3.45 -8.83 -5.30
N ASN A 11 4.39 -7.92 -5.07
CA ASN A 11 5.54 -7.77 -5.96
C ASN A 11 6.55 -8.90 -5.73
N LYS A 12 6.67 -9.40 -4.49
CA LYS A 12 7.48 -10.57 -4.14
C LYS A 12 6.71 -11.45 -3.16
N ASP A 13 6.86 -12.77 -3.27
CA ASP A 13 6.18 -13.72 -2.39
C ASP A 13 6.53 -13.53 -0.91
N SER A 14 7.76 -13.05 -0.63
CA SER A 14 8.27 -12.75 0.71
C SER A 14 7.70 -11.48 1.34
N ASP A 15 7.04 -10.61 0.55
CA ASP A 15 6.50 -9.35 1.05
C ASP A 15 5.36 -9.62 2.02
N VAL A 16 5.24 -8.84 3.08
CA VAL A 16 4.12 -8.89 4.01
C VAL A 16 2.93 -8.14 3.43
N ILE A 17 3.18 -7.02 2.75
CA ILE A 17 2.09 -6.22 2.17
C ILE A 17 1.53 -6.86 0.89
N TYR A 18 0.26 -6.58 0.63
CA TYR A 18 -0.38 -6.78 -0.66
C TYR A 18 -0.70 -5.43 -1.28
N TRP A 19 -0.42 -5.29 -2.56
CA TRP A 19 -1.00 -4.22 -3.38
C TRP A 19 -2.42 -4.61 -3.75
N VAL A 20 -3.25 -3.59 -3.92
CA VAL A 20 -4.67 -3.75 -4.23
C VAL A 20 -5.00 -2.97 -5.49
N ASP A 21 -5.45 -3.68 -6.52
CA ASP A 21 -6.00 -3.06 -7.72
C ASP A 21 -7.52 -2.97 -7.58
N ASN A 22 -8.05 -1.75 -7.60
CA ASN A 22 -9.49 -1.50 -7.63
C ASN A 22 -9.95 -1.43 -9.09
N THR A 23 -10.70 -2.42 -9.55
CA THR A 23 -11.11 -2.52 -10.96
C THR A 23 -12.14 -1.46 -11.38
N GLU A 24 -12.71 -0.72 -10.42
CA GLU A 24 -13.69 0.33 -10.65
C GLU A 24 -13.12 1.76 -10.61
N GLN A 25 -11.90 1.96 -10.08
CA GLN A 25 -11.31 3.29 -9.92
C GLN A 25 -9.89 3.35 -10.47
N ILE A 26 -9.58 4.43 -11.18
CA ILE A 26 -8.26 4.67 -11.75
C ILE A 26 -7.53 5.75 -10.93
N GLY A 27 -6.24 5.53 -10.67
CA GLY A 27 -5.36 6.51 -10.02
C GLY A 27 -5.15 6.31 -8.52
N GLU A 28 -5.86 5.36 -7.91
CA GLU A 28 -5.59 4.94 -6.54
C GLU A 28 -4.32 4.08 -6.49
N HIS A 29 -3.48 4.27 -5.48
CA HIS A 29 -2.40 3.33 -5.14
C HIS A 29 -2.75 2.72 -3.79
N LEU A 30 -3.32 1.52 -3.81
CA LEU A 30 -3.86 0.89 -2.61
C LEU A 30 -2.98 -0.25 -2.14
N PHE A 31 -2.87 -0.43 -0.83
CA PHE A 31 -2.15 -1.54 -0.23
C PHE A 31 -2.77 -1.96 1.10
N THR A 32 -2.42 -3.15 1.57
CA THR A 32 -2.94 -3.72 2.82
C THR A 32 -1.92 -4.66 3.44
N PHE A 33 -1.92 -4.78 4.77
CA PHE A 33 -1.11 -5.75 5.50
C PHE A 33 -1.87 -7.04 5.79
N ASP A 34 -3.21 -7.00 5.81
CA ASP A 34 -4.06 -8.08 6.31
C ASP A 34 -5.25 -8.42 5.39
N LYS A 35 -5.39 -7.75 4.24
CA LYS A 35 -6.53 -7.83 3.30
C LYS A 35 -7.88 -7.42 3.89
N LYS A 36 -7.90 -6.79 5.08
CA LYS A 36 -9.11 -6.26 5.71
C LYS A 36 -9.10 -4.74 5.69
N LYS A 37 -7.98 -4.14 6.10
CA LYS A 37 -7.79 -2.68 6.06
C LYS A 37 -6.97 -2.30 4.84
N ILE A 38 -7.59 -1.56 3.93
CA ILE A 38 -6.95 -1.03 2.74
C ILE A 38 -6.53 0.41 3.02
N TYR A 39 -5.29 0.73 2.70
CA TYR A 39 -4.69 2.04 2.80
C TYR A 39 -4.49 2.61 1.39
N ASN A 40 -4.64 3.92 1.24
CA ASN A 40 -4.23 4.66 0.06
C ASN A 40 -2.84 5.26 0.30
N LEU A 41 -1.88 4.91 -0.55
CA LEU A 41 -0.48 5.34 -0.47
C LEU A 41 -0.31 6.85 -0.38
N PHE A 42 -1.13 7.64 -1.07
CA PHE A 42 -0.97 9.10 -1.09
C PHE A 42 -1.70 9.80 0.05
N ALA A 43 -2.78 9.21 0.56
CA ALA A 43 -3.59 9.81 1.62
C ALA A 43 -3.16 9.34 3.02
N ASP A 44 -2.77 8.08 3.15
CA ASP A 44 -2.54 7.42 4.44
C ASP A 44 -1.06 7.31 4.80
N TYR A 45 -0.16 7.11 3.83
CA TYR A 45 1.26 6.97 4.11
C TYR A 45 1.95 8.34 4.16
N PRO A 46 2.80 8.61 5.18
CA PRO A 46 3.19 7.72 6.27
C PRO A 46 2.34 7.84 7.56
N HIS A 47 1.43 8.81 7.65
CA HIS A 47 0.89 9.29 8.94
C HIS A 47 -0.22 8.43 9.56
N ASN A 48 -0.99 7.69 8.77
CA ASN A 48 -2.10 6.85 9.23
C ASN A 48 -1.69 5.40 9.52
N LEU A 49 -0.39 5.09 9.37
CA LEU A 49 0.17 3.78 9.69
C LEU A 49 0.68 3.76 11.13
N THR A 50 0.58 2.60 11.78
CA THR A 50 1.31 2.36 13.03
C THR A 50 2.82 2.35 12.76
N ALA A 51 3.62 2.55 13.81
CA ALA A 51 5.08 2.53 13.68
C ALA A 51 5.61 1.22 13.08
N GLU A 52 4.98 0.09 13.39
CA GLU A 52 5.37 -1.21 12.86
C GLU A 52 4.96 -1.40 11.39
N GLU A 53 3.72 -1.06 11.03
CA GLU A 53 3.26 -1.07 9.65
C GLU A 53 4.14 -0.19 8.77
N LYS A 54 4.46 1.01 9.23
CA LYS A 54 5.38 1.92 8.53
C LYS A 54 6.76 1.29 8.36
N ARG A 55 7.30 0.63 9.39
CA ARG A 55 8.62 -0.02 9.32
C ARG A 55 8.64 -1.16 8.30
N ILE A 56 7.59 -1.98 8.26
CA ILE A 56 7.43 -3.05 7.28
C ILE A 56 7.33 -2.46 5.87
N PHE A 57 6.44 -1.49 5.67
CA PHE A 57 6.26 -0.84 4.37
C PHE A 57 7.55 -0.20 3.87
N ASP A 58 8.24 0.57 4.72
CA ASP A 58 9.52 1.23 4.41
C ASP A 58 10.62 0.24 3.99
N LYS A 59 10.60 -0.96 4.58
CA LYS A 59 11.57 -2.03 4.28
C LYS A 59 11.30 -2.67 2.93
N GLU A 60 10.04 -2.95 2.62
CA GLU A 60 9.63 -3.61 1.38
C GLU A 60 9.59 -2.64 0.19
N ASN A 61 9.33 -1.36 0.46
CA ASN A 61 9.11 -0.31 -0.54
C ASN A 61 10.07 0.88 -0.35
N PRO A 62 11.40 0.66 -0.49
CA PRO A 62 12.39 1.71 -0.27
C PRO A 62 12.25 2.87 -1.27
N TYR A 63 11.73 2.59 -2.49
CA TYR A 63 11.42 3.63 -3.47
C TYR A 63 10.39 4.63 -2.92
N TRP A 64 9.24 4.14 -2.45
CA TRP A 64 8.18 4.99 -1.91
C TRP A 64 8.64 5.75 -0.67
N LYS A 65 9.36 5.07 0.23
CA LYS A 65 10.00 5.74 1.38
C LYS A 65 10.85 6.95 0.96
N LYS A 66 11.71 6.76 -0.05
CA LYS A 66 12.59 7.83 -0.57
C LYS A 66 11.81 8.92 -1.31
N PHE A 67 10.75 8.53 -2.03
CA PHE A 67 9.90 9.46 -2.77
C PHE A 67 9.18 10.44 -1.84
N PHE A 68 8.66 9.95 -0.70
CA PHE A 68 7.96 10.80 0.28
C PHE A 68 8.91 11.46 1.29
N SER A 69 10.13 10.95 1.50
CA SER A 69 11.08 11.60 2.43
C SER A 69 11.49 13.01 2.02
N GLY A 70 11.46 13.33 0.71
CA GLY A 70 11.74 14.67 0.19
C GLY A 70 10.53 15.60 0.08
N ARG A 71 9.34 15.12 0.47
CA ARG A 71 8.06 15.84 0.34
C ARG A 71 7.39 16.15 1.68
N GLN A 72 8.02 15.77 2.78
CA GLN A 72 7.62 16.16 4.14
C GLN A 72 8.22 17.52 4.49
N GLY A 73 7.80 18.54 3.73
CA GLY A 73 8.09 19.96 4.00
C GLY A 73 7.02 20.58 4.88
#